data_AF-A0A933IRT7-F1
#
_entry.id   AF-A0A933IRT7-F1
#
_cell.length_a   1.000
_cell.length_b   1.000
_cell.length_c   1.000
_cell.angle_alpha   90.00
_cell.angle_beta   90.00
_cell.angle_gamma   90.00
#
_symmetry.space_group_name_H-M   'P 1'
#
loop_
_entity.id
_entity.type
_entity.pdbx_description
1 polymer ?
#
loop_
_entity_poly.entity_id
_entity_poly.type
_entity_poly.pdbx_seq_one_letter_code
_entity_poly.pdbx_strand_id
1 'polypeptide(L)'
;MKKNRSSGFSLLELIIVMALIGILAAIVSNRYLNYVEEARVAKATADIRVIESEIYVYKMKTGELPESLGSVKRSAFKDPWGHYYCYMKIGDDKDSKGKARKDGFLVPINSDFDLYSSGRDGRSVSSLRAKGSRDDIVRAFNGGYVGPASKI
;
A
#
# COMPACT_ATOMS: atom_id res chain seq x y z
N MET A 1 -71.52 8.46 -2.71
CA MET A 1 -70.38 9.12 -3.39
C MET A 1 -69.23 9.30 -2.40
N LYS A 2 -68.15 8.53 -2.49
CA LYS A 2 -66.96 8.71 -1.64
C LYS A 2 -66.20 9.95 -2.12
N LYS A 3 -66.12 11.00 -1.29
CA LYS A 3 -65.25 12.17 -1.55
C LYS A 3 -63.80 11.70 -1.41
N ASN A 4 -63.10 11.57 -2.54
CA ASN A 4 -61.64 11.48 -2.54
C ASN A 4 -61.11 12.81 -1.99
N ARG A 5 -60.59 12.80 -0.76
CA ARG A 5 -59.85 13.94 -0.23
C ARG A 5 -58.53 13.99 -0.97
N SER A 6 -58.37 14.95 -1.86
CA SER A 6 -57.09 15.29 -2.45
C SER A 6 -56.16 15.73 -1.32
N SER A 7 -55.21 14.89 -0.92
CA SER A 7 -54.13 15.25 0.00
C SER A 7 -53.18 16.17 -0.74
N GLY A 8 -53.35 17.48 -0.55
CA GLY A 8 -52.47 18.51 -1.11
C GLY A 8 -51.15 18.59 -0.34
N PHE A 9 -50.07 18.72 -1.09
CA PHE A 9 -48.70 18.93 -0.60
C PHE A 9 -48.60 20.28 0.13
N SER A 10 -48.12 20.30 1.37
CA SER A 10 -47.93 21.55 2.12
C SER A 10 -46.51 22.10 1.95
N LEU A 11 -46.37 23.43 2.02
CA LEU A 11 -45.06 24.09 2.05
C LEU A 11 -44.23 23.64 3.26
N LEU A 12 -44.90 23.34 4.38
CA LEU A 12 -44.25 22.86 5.59
C LEU A 12 -43.58 21.49 5.37
N GLU A 13 -44.24 20.56 4.69
CA GLU A 13 -43.67 19.26 4.35
C GLU A 13 -42.42 19.41 3.49
N LEU A 14 -42.42 20.32 2.51
CA LEU A 14 -41.25 20.56 1.68
C LEU A 14 -40.07 21.12 2.49
N ILE A 15 -40.34 22.06 3.41
CA ILE A 15 -39.30 22.65 4.28
C ILE A 15 -38.68 21.59 5.18
N ILE A 16 -39.48 20.70 5.77
CA ILE A 16 -38.98 19.61 6.61
C ILE A 16 -38.14 18.64 5.78
N VAL A 17 -38.59 18.27 4.58
CA VAL A 17 -37.83 17.39 3.67
C VAL A 17 -36.48 18.01 3.29
N MET A 18 -36.46 19.30 2.95
CA MET A 18 -35.22 20.01 2.62
C MET A 18 -34.27 20.10 3.83
N ALA A 19 -34.80 20.36 5.03
CA ALA A 19 -34.02 20.38 6.26
C ALA A 19 -33.41 19.00 6.55
N LEU A 20 -34.17 17.91 6.38
CA LEU A 20 -33.68 16.54 6.54
C LEU A 20 -32.61 16.19 5.50
N ILE A 21 -32.80 16.56 4.23
CA ILE A 21 -31.79 16.35 3.18
C ILE A 21 -30.52 17.14 3.50
N GLY A 22 -30.63 18.38 3.99
CA GLY A 22 -29.48 19.19 4.41
C GLY A 22 -28.68 18.56 5.55
N ILE A 23 -29.36 18.00 6.55
CA ILE A 23 -28.71 17.26 7.66
C ILE A 23 -28.02 16.00 7.14
N LEU A 24 -28.70 15.21 6.29
CA LEU A 24 -28.12 13.99 5.73
C LEU A 24 -26.90 14.28 4.84
N ALA A 25 -26.96 15.32 4.02
CA ALA A 25 -25.85 15.76 3.17
C ALA A 25 -24.61 16.16 4.00
N ALA A 26 -24.81 16.73 5.19
CA ALA A 26 -23.72 17.08 6.09
C ALA A 26 -23.03 15.86 6.75
N ILE A 27 -23.72 14.72 6.86
CA ILE A 27 -23.24 13.50 7.56
C ILE A 27 -22.53 12.53 6.60
N VAL A 28 -22.59 12.76 5.28
CA VAL A 28 -21.90 11.89 4.31
C VAL A 28 -20.41 11.83 4.63
N SER A 29 -19.97 10.66 5.09
CA SER A 29 -18.66 10.45 5.71
C SER A 29 -17.64 9.96 4.70
N ASN A 30 -16.45 10.58 4.67
CA ASN A 30 -15.31 10.16 3.84
C ASN A 30 -14.60 8.87 4.31
N ARG A 31 -15.12 8.18 5.34
CA ARG A 31 -14.44 7.03 5.98
C ARG A 31 -14.16 5.86 5.04
N TYR A 32 -14.99 5.66 4.03
CA TYR A 32 -14.83 4.56 3.06
C TYR A 32 -13.44 4.56 2.39
N LEU A 33 -12.92 5.74 2.03
CA LEU A 33 -11.64 5.85 1.34
C LEU A 33 -10.47 5.39 2.21
N ASN A 34 -10.49 5.68 3.52
CA ASN A 34 -9.43 5.25 4.43
C ASN A 34 -9.41 3.73 4.58
N TYR A 35 -10.58 3.09 4.69
CA TYR A 35 -10.67 1.63 4.78
C TYR A 35 -10.15 0.92 3.54
N VAL A 36 -10.45 1.45 2.35
CA VAL A 36 -9.92 0.90 1.09
C VAL A 36 -8.40 0.97 1.08
N GLU A 37 -7.82 2.08 1.53
CA GLU A 37 -6.38 2.27 1.54
C GLU A 37 -5.69 1.40 2.59
N GLU A 38 -6.25 1.23 3.77
CA GLU A 38 -5.77 0.28 4.77
C GLU A 38 -5.80 -1.16 4.25
N ALA A 39 -6.87 -1.55 3.54
CA ALA A 39 -6.97 -2.86 2.91
C ALA A 39 -5.90 -3.07 1.81
N ARG A 40 -5.59 -2.03 1.03
CA ARG A 40 -4.49 -2.07 0.04
C ARG A 40 -3.14 -2.25 0.73
N VAL A 41 -2.86 -1.49 1.79
CA VAL A 41 -1.62 -1.66 2.57
C VAL A 41 -1.49 -3.07 3.15
N ALA A 42 -2.56 -3.61 3.71
CA ALA A 42 -2.59 -4.96 4.25
C ALA A 42 -2.33 -6.02 3.17
N LYS A 43 -2.97 -5.87 1.99
CA LYS A 43 -2.73 -6.75 0.84
C LYS A 43 -1.28 -6.69 0.37
N ALA A 44 -0.73 -5.48 0.18
CA ALA A 44 0.66 -5.32 -0.26
C ALA A 44 1.65 -5.96 0.73
N THR A 45 1.37 -5.83 2.03
CA THR A 45 2.16 -6.45 3.11
C THR A 45 2.11 -7.97 3.02
N ALA A 46 0.93 -8.56 2.82
CA ALA A 46 0.76 -10.00 2.65
C ALA A 46 1.48 -10.51 1.39
N ASP A 47 1.34 -9.79 0.28
CA ASP A 47 2.00 -10.12 -0.99
C ASP A 47 3.53 -10.12 -0.85
N ILE A 48 4.10 -9.11 -0.17
CA ILE A 48 5.55 -9.05 0.10
C ILE A 48 6.01 -10.27 0.92
N ARG A 49 5.24 -10.70 1.93
CA ARG A 49 5.56 -11.90 2.72
C ARG A 49 5.56 -13.17 1.89
N VAL A 50 4.62 -13.29 0.96
CA VAL A 50 4.56 -14.44 0.04
C VAL A 50 5.77 -14.42 -0.90
N ILE A 51 6.08 -13.28 -1.50
CA ILE A 51 7.23 -13.12 -2.41
C ILE A 51 8.54 -13.39 -1.68
N GLU A 52 8.71 -12.88 -0.45
CA GLU A 52 9.85 -13.17 0.43
C GLU A 52 10.03 -14.68 0.64
N SER A 53 8.95 -15.40 0.94
CA SER A 53 8.99 -16.86 1.10
C SER A 53 9.46 -17.57 -0.17
N GLU A 54 8.96 -17.17 -1.33
CA GLU A 54 9.36 -17.74 -2.62
C GLU A 54 10.83 -17.46 -2.97
N ILE A 55 11.33 -16.26 -2.63
CA ILE A 55 12.75 -15.91 -2.76
C ILE A 55 13.62 -16.82 -1.89
N TYR A 56 13.21 -17.09 -0.65
CA TYR A 56 13.95 -18.02 0.21
C TYR A 56 13.90 -19.46 -0.29
N VAL A 57 12.75 -19.92 -0.78
CA VAL A 57 12.65 -21.25 -1.42
C VAL A 57 13.55 -21.35 -2.64
N TYR A 58 13.64 -20.28 -3.45
CA TYR A 58 14.58 -20.22 -4.57
C TYR A 58 16.02 -20.35 -4.09
N LYS A 59 16.43 -19.54 -3.10
CA LYS A 59 17.78 -19.59 -2.51
C LYS A 59 18.13 -20.97 -1.96
N MET A 60 17.18 -21.64 -1.29
CA MET A 60 17.40 -23.00 -0.79
C MET A 60 17.63 -24.03 -1.90
N LYS A 61 17.06 -23.81 -3.10
CA LYS A 61 17.20 -24.72 -4.25
C LYS A 61 18.45 -24.46 -5.08
N THR A 62 18.82 -23.20 -5.27
CA THR A 62 19.91 -22.79 -6.16
C THR A 62 21.20 -22.44 -5.41
N GLY A 63 21.12 -22.22 -4.09
CA GLY A 63 22.21 -21.72 -3.25
C GLY A 63 22.33 -20.19 -3.25
N GLU A 64 21.68 -19.49 -4.19
CA GLU A 64 21.84 -18.06 -4.40
C GLU A 64 20.50 -17.31 -4.41
N LEU A 65 20.51 -16.04 -3.98
CA LEU A 65 19.35 -15.17 -4.13
C LEU A 65 19.05 -14.93 -5.62
N PRO A 66 17.78 -14.79 -6.02
CA PRO A 66 17.43 -14.53 -7.40
C PRO A 66 17.99 -13.18 -7.86
N GLU A 67 18.37 -13.06 -9.14
CA GLU A 67 18.79 -11.78 -9.73
C GLU A 67 17.61 -10.81 -9.94
N SER A 68 16.40 -11.36 -10.10
CA SER A 68 15.18 -10.58 -10.25
C SER A 68 13.95 -11.36 -9.81
N LEU A 69 12.81 -10.67 -9.64
CA LEU A 69 11.52 -11.32 -9.41
C LEU A 69 11.08 -12.23 -10.58
N GLY A 70 11.71 -12.12 -11.76
CA GLY A 70 11.46 -13.03 -12.88
C GLY A 70 11.80 -14.49 -12.55
N SER A 71 12.87 -14.72 -11.78
CA SER A 71 13.33 -16.07 -11.40
C SER A 71 12.34 -16.80 -10.48
N VAL A 72 11.53 -16.04 -9.73
CA VAL A 72 10.46 -16.57 -8.86
C VAL A 72 9.07 -16.40 -9.48
N LYS A 73 8.97 -16.08 -10.78
CA LYS A 73 7.71 -15.87 -11.52
C LYS A 73 6.81 -14.76 -10.95
N ARG A 74 7.42 -13.72 -10.36
CA ARG A 74 6.72 -12.57 -9.75
C ARG A 74 6.93 -11.23 -10.48
N SER A 75 7.67 -11.20 -11.59
CA SER A 75 7.96 -9.96 -12.34
C SER A 75 6.71 -9.25 -12.88
N ALA A 76 5.64 -9.99 -13.23
CA ALA A 76 4.38 -9.42 -13.71
C ALA A 76 3.39 -9.10 -12.59
N PHE A 77 3.71 -9.41 -11.33
CA PHE A 77 2.80 -9.24 -10.22
C PHE A 77 2.75 -7.78 -9.80
N LYS A 78 1.52 -7.24 -9.70
CA LYS A 78 1.28 -5.84 -9.38
C LYS A 78 0.75 -5.70 -7.97
N ASP A 79 1.17 -4.61 -7.34
CA ASP A 79 0.66 -4.19 -6.05
C ASP A 79 -0.79 -3.68 -6.18
N PRO A 80 -1.45 -3.37 -5.05
CA PRO A 80 -2.84 -2.93 -5.04
C PRO A 80 -3.10 -1.56 -5.68
N TRP A 81 -2.05 -0.79 -5.99
CA TRP A 81 -2.14 0.49 -6.70
C TRP A 81 -1.77 0.36 -8.19
N GLY A 82 -1.35 -0.83 -8.62
CA GLY A 82 -1.08 -1.17 -10.03
C GLY A 82 0.39 -1.06 -10.44
N HIS A 83 1.29 -0.79 -9.50
CA HIS A 83 2.73 -0.75 -9.73
C HIS A 83 3.35 -2.14 -9.57
N TYR A 84 4.50 -2.39 -10.20
CA TYR A 84 5.22 -3.66 -9.99
C TYR A 84 5.97 -3.63 -8.67
N TYR A 85 6.07 -4.79 -8.01
CA TYR A 85 6.96 -4.93 -6.87
C TYR A 85 8.41 -4.72 -7.28
N CYS A 86 9.16 -4.02 -6.44
CA CYS A 86 10.57 -3.75 -6.64
C CYS A 86 11.41 -4.70 -5.78
N TYR A 87 12.41 -5.29 -6.41
CA TYR A 87 13.37 -6.18 -5.77
C TYR A 87 14.79 -5.77 -6.16
N MET A 88 15.71 -5.82 -5.20
CA MET A 88 17.13 -5.62 -5.45
C MET A 88 17.93 -6.55 -4.54
N LYS A 89 18.75 -7.42 -5.14
CA LYS A 89 19.73 -8.20 -4.39
C LYS A 89 20.80 -7.26 -3.84
N ILE A 90 21.13 -7.35 -2.55
CA ILE A 90 22.19 -6.54 -1.94
C ILE A 90 23.46 -7.40 -1.91
N GLY A 91 24.45 -7.03 -2.72
CA GLY A 91 25.79 -7.60 -2.66
C GLY A 91 26.67 -6.98 -1.58
N ASP A 92 27.84 -7.56 -1.37
CA ASP A 92 28.84 -7.04 -0.44
C ASP A 92 29.54 -5.77 -0.94
N ASP A 93 29.39 -5.47 -2.24
CA ASP A 93 30.01 -4.34 -2.91
C ASP A 93 29.39 -2.99 -2.48
N LYS A 94 30.19 -1.93 -2.64
CA LYS A 94 29.79 -0.57 -2.24
C LYS A 94 28.65 -0.01 -3.10
N ASP A 95 28.49 -0.46 -4.35
CA ASP A 95 27.46 0.03 -5.26
C ASP A 95 26.08 -0.49 -4.86
N SER A 96 25.97 -1.80 -4.60
CA SER A 96 24.77 -2.44 -4.05
C SER A 96 24.32 -1.78 -2.75
N LYS A 97 25.23 -1.57 -1.79
CA LYS A 97 24.94 -0.88 -0.52
C LYS A 97 24.60 0.61 -0.72
N GLY A 98 25.11 1.22 -1.77
CA GLY A 98 24.77 2.59 -2.18
C GLY A 98 23.31 2.71 -2.62
N LYS A 99 22.83 1.73 -3.37
CA LYS A 99 21.46 1.64 -3.93
C LYS A 99 20.43 1.07 -2.96
N ALA A 100 20.86 0.34 -1.94
CA ALA A 100 20.00 -0.23 -0.93
C ALA A 100 19.12 0.83 -0.25
N ARG A 101 17.93 0.42 0.18
CA ARG A 101 17.02 1.27 0.95
C ARG A 101 17.58 1.52 2.33
N LYS A 102 17.44 2.76 2.79
CA LYS A 102 18.14 3.28 3.94
C LYS A 102 17.19 3.90 4.95
N ASP A 103 17.51 3.70 6.22
CA ASP A 103 16.81 4.30 7.33
C ASP A 103 17.07 5.81 7.45
N GLY A 104 16.63 6.40 8.56
CA GLY A 104 16.84 7.81 8.87
C GLY A 104 18.30 8.22 9.10
N PHE A 105 19.18 7.26 9.37
CA PHE A 105 20.62 7.47 9.56
C PHE A 105 21.42 7.12 8.31
N LEU A 106 20.75 6.90 7.17
CA LEU A 106 21.33 6.51 5.89
C LEU A 106 22.02 5.13 5.89
N VAL A 107 21.65 4.28 6.85
CA VAL A 107 22.13 2.90 6.96
C VAL A 107 21.18 1.97 6.22
N PRO A 108 21.69 1.02 5.40
CA PRO A 108 20.84 0.03 4.74
C PRO A 108 19.95 -0.72 5.74
N ILE A 109 18.65 -0.81 5.43
CA ILE A 109 17.66 -1.46 6.31
C ILE A 109 17.70 -2.99 6.23
N ASN A 110 18.27 -3.52 5.15
CA ASN A 110 18.47 -4.93 4.89
C ASN A 110 19.91 -5.18 4.48
N SER A 111 20.39 -6.40 4.72
CA SER A 111 21.70 -6.89 4.27
C SER A 111 21.60 -7.91 3.14
N ASP A 112 20.45 -8.55 2.95
CA ASP A 112 20.25 -9.62 1.96
C ASP A 112 19.68 -9.11 0.64
N PHE A 113 18.49 -8.52 0.68
CA PHE A 113 17.82 -7.94 -0.47
C PHE A 113 16.77 -6.93 -0.01
N ASP A 114 16.48 -5.97 -0.88
CA ASP A 114 15.32 -5.10 -0.73
C ASP A 114 14.13 -5.67 -1.50
N LEU A 115 12.96 -5.60 -0.88
CA LEU A 115 11.67 -5.95 -1.47
C LEU A 115 10.62 -4.97 -0.98
N TYR A 116 9.95 -4.29 -1.91
CA TYR A 116 8.95 -3.29 -1.57
C TYR A 116 7.93 -3.04 -2.70
N SER A 117 6.84 -2.36 -2.35
CA SER A 117 5.91 -1.70 -3.26
C SER A 117 6.10 -0.18 -3.12
N SER A 118 6.06 0.54 -4.24
CA SER A 118 6.18 2.01 -4.30
C SER A 118 4.90 2.76 -3.88
N GLY A 119 3.99 2.06 -3.20
CA GLY A 119 2.80 2.67 -2.63
C GLY A 119 1.86 3.30 -3.66
N ARG A 120 1.14 4.32 -3.20
CA ARG A 120 0.07 4.97 -3.98
C ARG A 120 0.65 5.90 -5.03
N ASP A 121 1.72 6.62 -4.70
CA ASP A 121 2.25 7.65 -5.60
C ASP A 121 3.20 7.07 -6.68
N GLY A 122 3.66 5.83 -6.50
CA GLY A 122 4.54 5.13 -7.42
C GLY A 122 5.97 5.67 -7.44
N ARG A 123 6.28 6.63 -6.57
CA ARG A 123 7.59 7.24 -6.41
C ARG A 123 8.28 6.55 -5.26
N SER A 124 9.59 6.38 -5.38
CA SER A 124 10.39 5.73 -4.35
C SER A 124 11.82 6.22 -4.45
N VAL A 125 12.43 6.52 -3.31
CA VAL A 125 13.85 6.84 -3.20
C VAL A 125 14.50 6.00 -2.09
N SER A 126 15.82 5.81 -2.17
CA SER A 126 16.54 4.92 -1.24
C SER A 126 16.28 5.27 0.23
N SER A 127 16.28 6.55 0.61
CA SER A 127 15.95 6.97 1.99
C SER A 127 14.45 6.85 2.28
N LEU A 128 14.09 6.10 3.33
CA LEU A 128 12.71 5.94 3.77
C LEU A 128 12.10 7.21 4.39
N ARG A 129 12.93 8.15 4.88
CA ARG A 129 12.44 9.41 5.47
C ARG A 129 11.95 10.42 4.44
N ALA A 130 12.44 10.30 3.20
CA ALA A 130 12.08 11.20 2.12
C ALA A 130 10.58 11.11 1.81
N LYS A 131 9.98 12.25 1.44
CA LYS A 131 8.52 12.35 1.26
C LYS A 131 7.96 11.32 0.28
N GLY A 132 8.66 11.07 -0.83
CA GLY A 132 8.26 10.11 -1.86
C GLY A 132 8.68 8.68 -1.59
N SER A 133 8.92 8.29 -0.34
CA SER A 133 9.08 6.88 0.09
C SER A 133 8.23 6.55 1.32
N ARG A 134 7.46 7.51 1.83
CA ARG A 134 6.75 7.35 3.12
C ARG A 134 5.53 6.45 3.02
N ASP A 135 4.91 6.40 1.84
CA ASP A 135 3.78 5.54 1.50
C ASP A 135 4.20 4.16 0.97
N ASP A 136 5.50 3.93 0.78
CA ASP A 136 6.03 2.63 0.38
C ASP A 136 5.71 1.56 1.42
N ILE A 137 5.44 0.35 0.93
CA ILE A 137 5.32 -0.84 1.77
C ILE A 137 6.60 -1.62 1.61
N VAL A 138 7.40 -1.72 2.67
CA VAL A 138 8.77 -2.22 2.62
C VAL A 138 8.94 -3.43 3.51
N ARG A 139 9.78 -4.36 3.07
CA ARG A 139 10.45 -5.33 3.94
C ARG A 139 11.67 -4.69 4.56
N ALA A 140 11.80 -4.73 5.88
CA ALA A 140 12.91 -4.16 6.63
C ALA A 140 13.43 -5.12 7.70
N PHE A 141 14.64 -4.83 8.21
CA PHE A 141 15.32 -5.59 9.26
C PHE A 141 15.48 -7.07 8.87
N ASN A 142 15.87 -7.34 7.63
CA ASN A 142 16.04 -8.70 7.10
C ASN A 142 14.78 -9.57 7.28
N GLY A 143 13.59 -8.97 7.08
CA GLY A 143 12.31 -9.66 7.20
C GLY A 143 11.66 -9.55 8.59
N GLY A 144 12.33 -8.95 9.57
CA GLY A 144 11.74 -8.68 10.90
C GLY A 144 10.50 -7.78 10.83
N TYR A 145 10.40 -6.93 9.80
CA TYR A 145 9.25 -6.05 9.58
C TYR A 145 8.81 -6.07 8.11
N VAL A 146 7.50 -6.07 7.89
CA VAL A 146 6.90 -5.75 6.58
C VAL A 146 5.69 -4.85 6.84
N GLY A 147 5.66 -3.69 6.18
CA GLY A 147 4.60 -2.72 6.36
C GLY A 147 4.98 -1.34 5.82
N PRO A 148 4.21 -0.30 6.16
CA PRO A 148 4.49 1.07 5.73
C PRO A 148 5.86 1.56 6.20
N ALA A 149 6.62 2.18 5.29
CA ALA A 149 7.92 2.80 5.57
C ALA A 149 7.82 3.94 6.59
N SER A 150 6.68 4.64 6.64
CA SER A 150 6.41 5.70 7.62
C SER A 150 6.38 5.25 9.09
N LYS A 151 6.38 3.94 9.37
CA LYS A 151 6.38 3.39 10.74
C LYS A 151 7.76 2.88 11.19
N ILE A 152 8.81 3.13 10.40
CA ILE A 152 10.21 2.77 10.67
C ILE A 152 11.00 4.05 10.96
#